data_AF-A0A9L0SQZ4-F1
#
_entry.id   AF-A0A9L0SQZ4-F1
#
_cell.length_a   1.000
_cell.length_b   1.000
_cell.length_c   1.000
_cell.angle_alpha   90.00
_cell.angle_beta   90.00
_cell.angle_gamma   90.00
#
_symmetry.space_group_name_H-M   'P 1'
#
loop_
_entity.id
_entity.type
_entity.pdbx_description
1 polymer ?
#
loop_
_entity_poly.entity_id
_entity_poly.type
_entity_poly.pdbx_seq_one_letter_code
_entity_poly.pdbx_strand_id
1 'polypeptide(L)'
;MAEPQQDMRDEPAGGGAGSGDGAPASPNWQRAKRQELVLKVRIQSPKENDFIEVELNRQELSYQNLLQVSCCELGINPDQVEKIRKLPNTLLRKDKDILRLRDLQEVELILMKTGSSQLIEYTPSLIEKPCYNSNAAKMTY
;
A
#
# COMPACT_ATOMS: atom_id res chain seq x y z
N MET A 1 -51.33 -77.65 18.60
CA MET A 1 -52.08 -76.39 18.48
C MET A 1 -51.02 -75.32 18.23
N ALA A 2 -50.67 -75.02 16.97
CA ALA A 2 -51.29 -74.04 16.08
C ALA A 2 -51.05 -72.58 16.56
N GLU A 3 -50.30 -71.81 15.76
CA GLU A 3 -49.91 -70.41 15.96
C GLU A 3 -51.11 -69.42 15.98
N PRO A 4 -50.89 -68.12 16.28
CA PRO A 4 -50.54 -67.17 15.20
C PRO A 4 -49.57 -65.99 15.56
N GLN A 5 -48.66 -65.70 14.62
CA GLN A 5 -48.33 -64.40 13.95
C GLN A 5 -48.30 -63.08 14.76
N GLN A 6 -47.11 -62.43 14.86
CA GLN A 6 -46.57 -61.30 14.05
C GLN A 6 -46.92 -59.89 14.56
N ASP A 7 -45.90 -59.07 14.85
CA ASP A 7 -45.76 -57.72 14.26
C ASP A 7 -44.31 -57.21 14.39
N MET A 8 -43.67 -56.98 13.25
CA MET A 8 -42.43 -56.22 13.13
C MET A 8 -42.80 -54.74 13.04
N ARG A 9 -42.21 -53.88 13.88
CA ARG A 9 -42.09 -52.46 13.52
C ARG A 9 -40.85 -51.78 14.11
N ASP A 10 -40.16 -51.12 13.19
CA ASP A 10 -38.99 -50.27 13.25
C ASP A 10 -38.80 -49.33 14.46
N GLU A 11 -37.51 -49.12 14.71
CA GLU A 11 -36.76 -48.06 15.42
C GLU A 11 -37.28 -46.60 15.21
N PRO A 12 -36.89 -45.57 16.02
CA PRO A 12 -35.48 -45.26 16.25
C PRO A 12 -35.03 -44.66 17.60
N ALA A 13 -33.72 -44.75 17.78
CA ALA A 13 -32.89 -44.06 18.76
C ALA A 13 -33.20 -42.56 18.92
N GLY A 14 -33.73 -42.20 20.09
CA GLY A 14 -33.76 -40.83 20.59
C GLY A 14 -32.53 -40.56 21.46
N GLY A 15 -31.42 -40.16 20.83
CA GLY A 15 -30.21 -39.69 21.52
C GLY A 15 -30.49 -38.44 22.34
N GLY A 16 -30.42 -38.57 23.66
CA GLY A 16 -30.58 -37.48 24.61
C GLY A 16 -29.33 -36.61 24.72
N ALA A 17 -29.56 -35.30 24.65
CA ALA A 17 -28.86 -34.22 25.36
C ALA A 17 -27.32 -34.17 25.26
N GLY A 18 -26.85 -33.46 24.23
CA GLY A 18 -25.55 -32.79 24.23
C GLY A 18 -25.75 -31.30 23.98
N SER A 19 -26.29 -30.56 24.95
CA SER A 19 -26.26 -29.09 24.95
C SER A 19 -24.83 -28.65 25.20
N GLY A 20 -24.02 -28.61 24.15
CA GLY A 20 -22.74 -27.94 24.15
C GLY A 20 -22.97 -26.44 24.28
N ASP A 21 -22.67 -25.92 25.47
CA ASP A 21 -22.60 -24.52 25.83
C ASP A 21 -22.05 -23.67 24.67
N GLY A 22 -22.93 -22.86 24.08
CA GLY A 22 -22.58 -21.84 23.13
C GLY A 22 -21.75 -20.78 23.83
N ALA A 23 -20.43 -20.86 23.68
CA ALA A 23 -19.52 -19.83 24.14
C ALA A 23 -19.96 -18.45 23.56
N PRO A 24 -20.05 -17.40 24.39
CA PRO A 24 -20.40 -16.08 23.89
C PRO A 24 -19.25 -15.59 23.00
N ALA A 25 -19.53 -15.45 21.70
CA ALA A 25 -18.62 -14.80 20.76
C ALA A 25 -18.33 -13.39 21.26
N SER A 26 -17.13 -13.20 21.81
CA SER A 26 -16.63 -11.89 22.22
C SER A 26 -16.85 -10.88 21.10
N PRO A 27 -17.23 -9.63 21.43
CA PRO A 27 -17.66 -8.67 20.43
C PRO A 27 -16.51 -8.34 19.47
N ASN A 28 -16.70 -8.74 18.21
CA ASN A 28 -15.70 -8.77 17.14
C ASN A 28 -15.07 -7.40 16.81
N TRP A 29 -15.58 -6.28 17.36
CA TRP A 29 -15.08 -4.93 17.10
C TRP A 29 -13.65 -4.70 17.60
N GLN A 30 -13.24 -5.32 18.71
CA GLN A 30 -11.87 -5.22 19.25
C GLN A 30 -10.87 -5.95 18.36
N ARG A 31 -11.33 -6.99 17.65
CA ARG A 31 -10.51 -7.79 16.74
C ARG A 31 -10.39 -7.11 15.37
N ALA A 32 -11.46 -6.48 14.89
CA ALA A 32 -11.44 -5.66 13.67
C ALA A 32 -10.45 -4.49 13.78
N LYS A 33 -10.44 -3.76 14.91
CA LYS A 33 -9.50 -2.65 15.12
C LYS A 33 -8.02 -3.03 15.10
N ARG A 34 -7.68 -4.26 15.52
CA ARG A 34 -6.28 -4.76 15.45
C ARG A 34 -5.84 -5.11 14.03
N GLN A 35 -6.78 -5.11 13.09
CA GLN A 35 -6.52 -5.44 11.70
C GLN A 35 -6.52 -4.19 10.82
N GLU A 36 -6.55 -2.99 11.39
CA GLU A 36 -6.36 -1.75 10.66
C GLU A 36 -4.87 -1.37 10.67
N LEU A 37 -4.42 -0.71 9.61
CA LEU A 37 -3.08 -0.18 9.41
C LEU A 37 -3.24 1.26 8.95
N VAL A 38 -2.72 2.19 9.74
CA VAL A 38 -2.68 3.61 9.36
C VAL A 38 -1.34 3.89 8.67
N LEU A 39 -1.36 4.52 7.50
CA LEU A 39 -0.15 4.91 6.76
C LEU A 39 -0.14 6.41 6.48
N LYS A 40 1.06 6.99 6.47
CA LYS A 40 1.28 8.38 6.04
C LYS A 40 1.67 8.38 4.58
N VAL A 41 0.74 8.68 3.70
CA VAL A 41 0.98 8.72 2.26
C VAL A 41 1.15 10.14 1.77
N ARG A 42 2.07 10.33 0.82
CA ARG A 42 2.23 11.57 0.07
C ARG A 42 2.51 11.30 -1.39
N ILE A 43 2.38 12.34 -2.20
CA ILE A 43 2.83 12.34 -3.58
C ILE A 43 4.22 12.94 -3.67
N GLN A 44 5.08 12.38 -4.52
CA GLN A 44 6.31 13.06 -4.93
C GLN A 44 5.99 14.18 -5.92
N SER A 45 5.47 15.30 -5.42
CA SER A 45 5.18 16.50 -6.22
C SER A 45 6.06 17.65 -5.77
N PRO A 46 6.63 18.45 -6.68
CA PRO A 46 7.38 19.65 -6.28
C PRO A 46 6.50 20.72 -5.63
N LYS A 47 5.17 20.61 -5.76
CA LYS A 47 4.22 21.63 -5.33
C LYS A 47 3.67 21.37 -3.93
N GLU A 48 3.40 20.10 -3.61
CA GLU A 48 2.74 19.67 -2.37
C GLU A 48 3.37 18.35 -1.92
N ASN A 49 3.89 18.32 -0.69
CA ASN A 49 4.58 17.17 -0.09
C ASN A 49 3.97 16.80 1.27
N ASP A 50 2.72 17.20 1.47
CA ASP A 50 1.98 16.93 2.69
C ASP A 50 1.65 15.44 2.80
N PHE A 51 1.79 14.93 4.01
CA PHE A 51 1.39 13.57 4.33
C PHE A 51 -0.06 13.56 4.78
N ILE A 52 -0.85 12.68 4.18
CA ILE A 52 -2.19 12.36 4.65
C ILE A 52 -2.20 10.99 5.33
N GLU A 53 -3.04 10.84 6.34
CA GLU A 53 -3.21 9.58 7.06
C GLU A 53 -4.33 8.77 6.40
N VAL A 54 -4.01 7.58 5.92
CA VAL A 54 -4.99 6.67 5.31
C VAL A 54 -5.07 5.39 6.11
N GLU A 55 -6.29 4.88 6.27
CA GLU A 55 -6.60 3.68 7.02
C GLU A 55 -6.82 2.50 6.06
N LEU A 56 -6.13 1.39 6.31
CA LEU A 56 -6.18 0.19 5.46
C LEU A 56 -6.38 -1.08 6.27
N ASN A 57 -7.11 -2.04 5.72
CA ASN A 57 -7.25 -3.36 6.33
C ASN A 57 -5.98 -4.19 6.14
N ARG A 58 -5.31 -4.57 7.23
CA ARG A 58 -4.19 -5.54 7.29
C ARG A 58 -4.48 -6.87 6.62
N GLN A 59 -5.76 -7.28 6.60
CA GLN A 59 -6.18 -8.51 5.92
C GLN A 59 -6.21 -8.38 4.39
N GLU A 60 -6.32 -7.16 3.87
CA GLU A 60 -6.48 -6.85 2.44
C GLU A 60 -5.35 -5.93 1.94
N LEU A 61 -4.16 -6.04 2.54
CA LEU A 61 -2.95 -5.30 2.15
C LEU A 61 -2.37 -5.85 0.85
N SER A 62 -3.00 -5.46 -0.25
CA SER A 62 -2.53 -5.72 -1.62
C SER A 62 -1.99 -4.45 -2.25
N TYR A 63 -1.11 -4.59 -3.23
CA TYR A 63 -0.53 -3.46 -3.97
C TYR A 63 -1.59 -2.62 -4.65
N GLN A 64 -2.57 -3.27 -5.27
CA GLN A 64 -3.70 -2.58 -5.89
C GLN A 64 -4.57 -1.85 -4.87
N ASN A 65 -4.82 -2.45 -3.70
CA ASN A 65 -5.67 -1.83 -2.68
C ASN A 65 -4.99 -0.59 -2.08
N LEU A 66 -3.71 -0.70 -1.73
CA LEU A 66 -2.90 0.45 -1.29
C LEU A 66 -2.91 1.56 -2.35
N LEU A 67 -2.64 1.21 -3.60
CA LEU A 67 -2.62 2.16 -4.71
C LEU A 67 -3.97 2.87 -4.85
N GLN A 68 -5.08 2.11 -4.88
CA GLN A 68 -6.41 2.63 -5.13
C GLN A 68 -6.89 3.54 -4.00
N VAL A 69 -6.75 3.11 -2.73
CA VAL A 69 -7.12 3.92 -1.57
C VAL A 69 -6.25 5.18 -1.50
N SER A 70 -4.93 5.05 -1.66
CA SER A 70 -4.04 6.21 -1.65
C SER A 70 -4.38 7.19 -2.78
N CYS A 71 -4.65 6.69 -3.98
CA CYS A 71 -5.04 7.50 -5.13
C CYS A 71 -6.37 8.23 -4.90
N CYS A 72 -7.36 7.54 -4.31
CA CYS A 72 -8.66 8.11 -3.98
C CYS A 72 -8.53 9.26 -2.98
N GLU A 73 -7.79 9.05 -1.90
CA GLU A 73 -7.59 10.05 -0.84
C GLU A 73 -6.75 11.25 -1.32
N LEU A 74 -5.79 11.01 -2.20
CA LEU A 74 -4.95 12.05 -2.81
C LEU A 74 -5.60 12.71 -4.04
N GLY A 75 -6.75 12.22 -4.52
CA GLY A 75 -7.42 12.71 -5.72
C GLY A 75 -6.63 12.52 -7.02
N ILE A 76 -5.73 11.53 -7.09
CA ILE A 76 -4.91 11.23 -8.27
C ILE A 76 -5.41 9.97 -8.98
N ASN A 77 -5.11 9.85 -10.27
CA ASN A 77 -5.41 8.63 -11.01
C ASN A 77 -4.29 7.60 -10.82
N PRO A 78 -4.61 6.30 -10.63
CA PRO A 78 -3.59 5.25 -10.52
C PRO A 78 -2.74 5.10 -11.79
N ASP A 79 -3.27 5.50 -12.95
CA ASP A 79 -2.55 5.55 -14.22
C ASP A 79 -1.37 6.54 -14.21
N GLN A 80 -1.48 7.58 -13.39
CA GLN A 80 -0.41 8.55 -13.20
C GLN A 80 0.64 8.06 -12.21
N VAL A 81 0.48 6.92 -11.53
CA VAL A 81 1.45 6.44 -10.53
C VAL A 81 2.46 5.51 -11.20
N GLU A 82 3.73 5.90 -11.21
CA GLU A 82 4.82 5.09 -11.72
C GLU A 82 5.24 4.01 -10.71
N LYS A 83 5.45 4.40 -9.45
CA LYS A 83 6.04 3.55 -8.41
C LYS A 83 5.55 3.96 -7.02
N ILE A 84 5.47 3.00 -6.12
CA ILE A 84 5.21 3.25 -4.70
C ILE A 84 6.48 2.94 -3.89
N ARG A 85 6.96 3.91 -3.11
CA ARG A 85 8.16 3.77 -2.28
C ARG A 85 7.83 4.07 -0.83
N LYS A 86 8.27 3.22 0.08
CA LYS A 86 8.28 3.52 1.51
C LYS A 86 9.53 4.34 1.84
N LEU A 87 9.39 5.37 2.67
CA LEU A 87 10.54 6.14 3.13
C LEU A 87 11.36 5.34 4.18
N PRO A 88 12.68 5.56 4.26
CA PRO A 88 13.41 6.58 3.51
C PRO A 88 13.76 6.20 2.05
N ASN A 89 13.82 4.92 1.64
CA ASN A 89 14.22 4.54 0.25
C ASN A 89 13.85 3.09 -0.18
N THR A 90 12.73 2.51 0.30
CA THR A 90 12.35 1.13 -0.06
C THR A 90 11.28 1.11 -1.16
N LEU A 91 11.56 0.47 -2.29
CA LEU A 91 10.56 0.27 -3.34
C LEU A 91 9.62 -0.88 -2.96
N LEU A 92 8.31 -0.65 -2.98
CA LEU A 92 7.31 -1.70 -2.80
C LEU A 92 7.02 -2.33 -4.16
N ARG A 93 7.32 -3.63 -4.33
CA ARG A 93 7.12 -4.32 -5.62
C ARG A 93 6.01 -5.36 -5.57
N LYS A 94 5.71 -5.88 -4.38
CA LYS A 94 4.79 -7.00 -4.18
C LYS A 94 3.96 -6.78 -2.92
N ASP A 95 2.86 -7.51 -2.83
CA ASP A 95 1.96 -7.49 -1.65
C ASP A 95 2.72 -7.86 -0.37
N LYS A 96 3.71 -8.76 -0.47
CA LYS A 96 4.58 -9.12 0.66
C LYS A 96 5.36 -7.95 1.24
N ASP A 97 5.73 -6.95 0.43
CA ASP A 97 6.43 -5.77 0.94
C ASP A 97 5.47 -4.85 1.72
N ILE A 98 4.20 -4.83 1.31
CA ILE A 98 3.12 -4.04 1.92
C ILE A 98 2.67 -4.68 3.23
N LEU A 99 2.57 -6.00 3.28
CA LEU A 99 2.26 -6.74 4.51
C LEU A 99 3.31 -6.53 5.61
N ARG A 100 4.52 -6.07 5.25
CA ARG A 100 5.59 -5.73 6.21
C ARG A 100 5.53 -4.28 6.69
N LEU A 101 4.58 -3.48 6.21
CA LEU A 101 4.37 -2.11 6.67
C LEU A 101 3.82 -2.10 8.09
N ARG A 102 4.17 -1.03 8.81
CA ARG A 102 3.74 -0.76 10.18
C ARG A 102 2.92 0.52 10.22
N ASP A 103 2.16 0.68 11.30
CA ASP A 103 1.38 1.89 11.51
C ASP A 103 2.28 3.13 11.47
N LEU A 104 1.73 4.21 10.92
CA LEU A 104 2.37 5.50 10.74
C LEU A 104 3.64 5.45 9.88
N GLN A 105 3.81 4.39 9.07
CA GLN A 105 4.90 4.31 8.11
C GLN A 105 4.65 5.30 6.96
N GLU A 106 5.71 6.00 6.58
CA GLU A 106 5.68 6.97 5.50
C GLU A 106 5.84 6.28 4.14
N VAL A 107 4.92 6.58 3.22
CA VAL A 107 4.86 6.05 1.87
C VAL A 107 4.74 7.21 0.88
N GLU A 108 5.47 7.12 -0.21
CA GLU A 108 5.55 8.10 -1.27
C GLU A 108 5.11 7.45 -2.59
N LEU A 109 4.11 8.07 -3.23
CA LEU A 109 3.66 7.72 -4.57
C LEU A 109 4.43 8.57 -5.58
N ILE A 110 5.21 7.91 -6.42
CA ILE A 110 5.94 8.52 -7.53
C ILE A 110 5.00 8.59 -8.71
N LEU A 111 4.72 9.81 -9.19
CA LEU A 111 3.91 9.99 -10.39
C LEU A 111 4.77 9.82 -11.65
N MET A 112 4.20 9.27 -12.71
CA MET A 112 4.77 9.26 -14.05
C MET A 112 4.94 10.71 -14.50
N LYS A 113 6.14 11.04 -14.96
CA LYS A 113 6.35 12.30 -15.68
C LYS A 113 5.70 12.17 -17.06
N THR A 114 4.40 12.45 -17.16
CA THR A 114 3.82 12.86 -18.45
C THR A 114 4.60 14.09 -18.90
N GLY A 115 5.40 13.93 -19.95
CA GLY A 115 6.48 14.83 -20.30
C GLY A 115 6.09 16.30 -20.38
N SER A 116 6.39 17.06 -19.34
CA SER A 116 6.61 18.50 -19.42
C SER A 116 7.41 18.97 -18.20
N SER A 117 8.59 19.55 -18.48
CA SER A 117 9.45 20.43 -17.66
C SER A 117 9.42 20.23 -16.14
N GLN A 118 10.48 19.83 -15.44
CA GLN A 118 11.79 20.48 -15.31
C GLN A 118 12.79 19.36 -14.93
N LEU A 119 13.93 19.21 -15.58
CA LEU A 119 15.09 20.05 -15.39
C LEU A 119 15.91 19.84 -16.66
N ILE A 120 15.88 20.83 -17.54
CA ILE A 120 17.10 21.20 -18.25
C ILE A 120 18.05 21.40 -17.08
N GLU A 121 18.93 20.44 -16.80
CA GLU A 121 20.07 20.76 -15.97
C GLU A 121 20.66 21.98 -16.67
N TYR A 122 20.52 23.13 -16.02
CA TYR A 122 21.50 24.18 -16.09
C TYR A 122 22.80 23.52 -15.59
N THR A 123 23.34 22.63 -16.43
CA THR A 123 24.75 22.64 -16.65
C THR A 123 24.98 24.09 -17.08
N PRO A 124 25.71 24.91 -16.29
CA PRO A 124 26.41 25.98 -16.96
C PRO A 124 27.18 25.24 -18.03
N SER A 125 26.78 25.43 -19.28
CA SER A 125 27.67 25.13 -20.37
C SER A 125 28.95 25.83 -19.95
N LEU A 126 29.96 25.02 -19.61
CA LEU A 126 31.35 25.37 -19.74
C LEU A 126 31.56 25.62 -21.24
N ILE A 127 30.90 26.66 -21.77
CA ILE A 127 31.53 27.53 -22.72
C ILE A 127 32.61 28.15 -21.85
N GLU A 128 33.71 27.42 -21.77
CA GLU A 128 35.02 27.99 -21.64
C GLU A 128 35.01 29.21 -22.55
N LYS A 129 34.71 30.38 -21.98
CA LYS A 129 35.25 31.61 -22.53
C LYS A 129 36.74 31.27 -22.59
N PRO A 130 37.40 31.27 -23.76
CA PRO A 130 38.84 31.26 -23.74
C PRO A 130 39.20 32.50 -22.91
N CYS A 131 39.64 32.28 -21.67
CA CYS A 131 40.16 33.29 -20.77
C CYS A 131 41.54 33.73 -21.28
N TYR A 132 41.68 33.85 -22.59
CA TYR A 132 42.87 34.28 -23.29
C TYR A 132 42.62 35.69 -23.76
N ASN A 133 43.09 36.65 -22.98
CA ASN A 133 43.16 38.02 -23.44
C ASN A 133 44.34 38.13 -24.41
N SER A 134 44.06 38.16 -25.71
CA SER A 134 45.06 38.28 -26.78
C SER A 134 45.92 39.55 -26.67
N ASN A 135 45.50 40.56 -25.90
CA ASN A 135 46.27 41.77 -25.68
C ASN A 135 47.45 41.57 -24.71
N ALA A 136 47.49 40.46 -23.94
CA ALA A 136 48.57 40.18 -23.01
C ALA A 136 49.82 39.57 -23.68
N ALA A 137 49.72 39.13 -24.93
CA ALA A 137 50.80 38.42 -25.63
C ALA A 137 51.82 39.33 -26.36
N LYS A 138 51.78 40.65 -26.15
CA LYS A 138 52.71 41.61 -26.79
C LYS A 138 53.48 42.43 -25.75
N MET A 139 54.16 41.75 -24.83
CA MET A 139 55.32 42.29 -24.12
C MET A 139 56.52 41.46 -24.55
N THR A 140 57.10 41.87 -25.68
CA THR A 140 58.44 41.46 -26.11
C THR A 140 59.43 42.21 -25.23
N TYR A 141 60.35 41.50 -24.57
CA TYR A 141 61.62 42.04 -24.09
C TYR A 141 62.74 41.20 -24.72
#